data_AF-A0A6N4WQU1-F1
#
_entry.id   AF-A0A6N4WQU1-F1
#
_cell.length_a   1.000
_cell.length_b   1.000
_cell.length_c   1.000
_cell.angle_alpha   90.00
_cell.angle_beta   90.00
_cell.angle_gamma   90.00
#
_symmetry.space_group_name_H-M   'P 1'
#
loop_
_entity.id
_entity.type
_entity.pdbx_description
1 polymer ?
#
loop_
_entity_poly.entity_id
_entity_poly.type
_entity_poly.pdbx_seq_one_letter_code
_entity_poly.pdbx_strand_id
1 'polypeptide(L)'
;MTAESNPNGGQPQQVNLQQIAQQFMSGLQRHFDMLAFNLASREAVQEETYNQHVNAPRIMPAAPRHQNFEQMQAYARDLLVRQVIGDSLNLTVTAMNNAHFFLALVKATNANKDVTPDAQKAAQESQQAFIPAQLDEKFNRLEKDYGIMCELEDSITSLGFVMQILMQQNGVVKAEQVDEQGELAIELKSVEIQEAAVEGQPQGKLVDLRKVFRAEDIVFFSDVELQLVLVSVASFADSLFKSVAEYARSVQEGA
;
A
#
# COMPACT_ATOMS: atom_id res chain seq x y z
N MET A 1 31.48 0.96 24.77
CA MET A 1 30.15 1.54 24.49
C MET A 1 30.31 3.04 24.39
N THR A 2 30.38 3.56 23.17
CA THR A 2 30.31 5.00 22.89
C THR A 2 29.05 5.18 22.07
N ALA A 3 28.04 5.81 22.68
CA ALA A 3 26.86 6.25 21.97
C ALA A 3 27.29 7.36 21.00
N GLU A 4 27.25 7.06 19.71
CA GLU A 4 27.35 8.11 18.69
C GLU A 4 26.07 8.94 18.75
N SER A 5 26.23 10.17 19.22
CA SER A 5 25.21 11.20 19.22
C SER A 5 24.81 11.52 17.78
N ASN A 6 23.53 11.33 17.50
CA ASN A 6 22.87 11.69 16.24
C ASN A 6 23.13 13.19 15.96
N PRO A 7 23.73 13.59 14.82
CA PRO A 7 24.21 14.96 14.62
C PRO A 7 23.09 15.98 14.31
N ASN A 8 21.85 15.53 14.08
CA ASN A 8 20.73 16.42 13.80
C ASN A 8 19.96 16.79 15.08
N GLY A 9 20.60 17.62 15.89
CA GLY A 9 19.91 18.40 16.92
C GLY A 9 19.04 19.48 16.27
N GLY A 10 17.72 19.28 16.25
CA GLY A 10 16.74 20.35 16.38
C GLY A 10 16.61 21.40 15.27
N GLN A 11 17.08 21.17 14.04
CA GLN A 11 16.69 22.05 12.93
C GLN A 11 15.30 21.67 12.40
N PRO A 12 14.38 22.63 12.22
CA PRO A 12 13.07 22.36 11.61
C PRO A 12 13.32 21.86 10.19
N GLN A 13 13.11 20.55 9.98
CA GLN A 13 13.16 19.97 8.65
C GLN A 13 12.03 20.59 7.85
N GLN A 14 12.38 21.37 6.83
CA GLN A 14 11.39 21.93 5.92
C GLN A 14 10.74 20.76 5.19
N VAL A 15 9.53 20.39 5.60
CA VAL A 15 8.81 19.25 5.04
C VAL A 15 8.39 19.61 3.62
N ASN A 16 8.92 18.88 2.63
CA ASN A 16 8.64 19.12 1.21
C ASN A 16 7.76 18.00 0.66
N LEU A 17 6.50 18.33 0.36
CA LEU A 17 5.52 17.39 -0.17
C LEU A 17 5.97 16.73 -1.49
N GLN A 18 6.63 17.47 -2.38
CA GLN A 18 7.12 16.94 -3.64
C GLN A 18 8.22 15.89 -3.41
N GLN A 19 9.14 16.15 -2.47
CA GLN A 19 10.18 15.20 -2.11
C GLN A 19 9.59 13.94 -1.47
N ILE A 20 8.60 14.10 -0.59
CA ILE A 20 7.87 12.98 0.03
C ILE A 20 7.21 12.11 -1.05
N ALA A 21 6.47 12.75 -1.97
CA ALA A 21 5.78 12.04 -3.05
C ALA A 21 6.77 11.28 -3.95
N GLN A 22 7.89 11.90 -4.34
CA GLN A 22 8.92 11.26 -5.15
C GLN A 22 9.58 10.06 -4.45
N GLN A 23 9.90 10.20 -3.16
CA GLN A 23 10.48 9.11 -2.37
C GLN A 23 9.50 7.96 -2.21
N PHE A 24 8.22 8.28 -1.97
CA PHE A 24 7.14 7.29 -1.91
C PHE A 24 7.02 6.52 -3.22
N MET A 25 6.91 7.22 -4.36
CA MET A 25 6.77 6.60 -5.68
C MET A 25 7.98 5.73 -6.04
N SER A 26 9.20 6.17 -5.69
CA SER A 26 10.41 5.36 -5.87
C SER A 26 10.42 4.10 -4.98
N GLY A 27 9.83 4.17 -3.79
CA GLY A 27 9.59 3.00 -2.95
C GLY A 27 8.60 2.04 -3.61
N LEU A 28 7.45 2.54 -4.02
CA LEU A 28 6.40 1.76 -4.66
C LEU A 28 6.89 1.06 -5.94
N GLN A 29 7.66 1.75 -6.79
CA GLN A 29 8.23 1.16 -8.00
C GLN A 29 9.11 -0.06 -7.67
N ARG A 30 9.91 0.00 -6.59
CA ARG A 30 10.72 -1.15 -6.16
C ARG A 30 9.87 -2.34 -5.74
N HIS A 31 8.74 -2.13 -5.08
CA HIS A 31 7.81 -3.22 -4.75
C HIS A 31 7.18 -3.81 -6.02
N PHE A 32 6.83 -2.97 -6.99
CA PHE A 32 6.31 -3.42 -8.29
C PHE A 32 7.33 -4.26 -9.05
N ASP A 33 8.57 -3.79 -9.16
CA ASP A 33 9.66 -4.50 -9.83
C ASP A 33 9.97 -5.83 -9.12
N MET A 34 9.93 -5.84 -7.78
CA MET A 34 10.15 -7.05 -6.99
C MET A 34 9.04 -8.09 -7.21
N LEU A 35 7.79 -7.65 -7.28
CA LEU A 35 6.68 -8.53 -7.63
C LEU A 35 6.87 -9.12 -9.03
N ALA A 36 7.16 -8.28 -10.03
CA ALA A 36 7.41 -8.73 -11.40
C ALA A 36 8.55 -9.75 -11.47
N PHE A 37 9.65 -9.50 -10.76
CA PHE A 37 10.78 -10.43 -10.67
C PHE A 37 10.37 -11.77 -10.05
N ASN A 38 9.62 -11.75 -8.95
CA ASN A 38 9.16 -12.96 -8.27
C ASN A 38 8.19 -13.78 -9.14
N LEU A 39 7.28 -13.12 -9.85
CA LEU A 39 6.36 -13.77 -10.79
C LEU A 39 7.13 -14.46 -11.93
N ALA A 40 8.02 -13.73 -12.59
CA ALA A 40 8.86 -14.29 -13.66
C ALA A 40 9.75 -15.44 -13.16
N SER A 41 10.33 -15.29 -11.97
CA SER A 41 11.14 -16.35 -11.35
C SER A 41 10.30 -17.60 -11.10
N ARG A 42 9.09 -17.46 -10.57
CA ARG A 42 8.15 -18.56 -10.29
C ARG A 42 7.75 -19.32 -11.55
N GLU A 43 7.52 -18.61 -12.66
CA GLU A 43 7.22 -19.21 -13.97
C GLU A 43 8.40 -19.99 -14.56
N ALA A 44 9.62 -19.57 -14.25
CA ALA A 44 10.84 -20.19 -14.78
C ALA A 44 11.33 -21.40 -13.96
N VAL A 45 10.88 -21.59 -12.71
CA VAL A 45 11.36 -22.69 -11.87
C VAL A 45 10.92 -24.05 -12.44
N GLN A 46 11.86 -24.98 -12.50
CA GLN A 46 11.62 -26.36 -12.90
C GLN A 46 11.76 -27.31 -11.71
N GLU A 47 10.95 -28.37 -11.68
CA GLU A 47 10.98 -29.39 -10.62
C GLU A 47 12.37 -30.02 -10.45
N GLU A 48 13.10 -30.25 -11.55
CA GLU A 48 14.45 -30.79 -11.50
C GLU A 48 15.40 -29.86 -10.72
N THR A 49 15.39 -28.56 -11.02
CA THR A 49 16.22 -27.57 -10.34
C THR A 49 15.85 -27.46 -8.86
N TYR A 50 14.55 -27.50 -8.52
CA TYR A 50 14.09 -27.56 -7.14
C TYR A 50 14.67 -28.78 -6.40
N ASN A 51 14.54 -29.97 -6.98
CA ASN A 51 15.05 -31.21 -6.40
C ASN A 51 16.58 -31.20 -6.27
N GLN A 52 17.30 -30.61 -7.22
CA GLN A 52 18.74 -30.41 -7.11
C GLN A 52 19.10 -29.55 -5.88
N HIS A 53 18.41 -28.43 -5.66
CA HIS A 53 18.64 -27.56 -4.50
C HIS A 53 18.26 -28.21 -3.16
N VAL A 54 17.14 -28.92 -3.11
CA VAL A 54 16.69 -29.66 -1.93
C VAL A 54 17.72 -30.71 -1.51
N ASN A 55 18.36 -31.38 -2.47
CA ASN A 55 19.32 -32.44 -2.22
C ASN A 55 20.77 -31.96 -2.07
N ALA A 56 21.09 -30.71 -2.46
CA ALA A 56 22.46 -30.17 -2.43
C ALA A 56 23.12 -30.24 -1.04
N PRO A 57 22.43 -29.95 0.09
CA PRO A 57 23.01 -30.09 1.42
C PRO A 57 23.25 -31.54 1.86
N ARG A 58 22.72 -32.54 1.14
CA ARG A 58 22.77 -33.98 1.45
C ARG A 58 22.11 -34.40 2.78
N ILE A 59 21.46 -33.46 3.45
CA ILE A 59 20.66 -33.69 4.65
C ILE A 59 19.46 -32.75 4.61
N MET A 60 18.27 -33.28 4.89
CA MET A 60 17.07 -32.47 5.07
C MET A 60 16.83 -32.26 6.57
N PRO A 61 16.45 -31.05 7.01
CA PRO A 61 16.11 -30.79 8.41
C PRO A 61 15.00 -31.69 8.96
N ALA A 62 14.01 -32.04 8.12
CA ALA A 62 12.90 -32.93 8.47
C ALA A 62 12.38 -33.69 7.23
N ALA A 63 13.14 -34.67 6.74
CA ALA A 63 12.82 -35.42 5.51
C ALA A 63 11.38 -35.95 5.40
N PRO A 64 10.74 -36.48 6.48
CA PRO A 64 9.35 -36.96 6.40
C PRO A 64 8.29 -35.87 6.14
N ARG A 65 8.66 -34.59 6.29
CA ARG A 65 7.78 -33.43 6.02
C ARG A 65 8.17 -32.67 4.76
N HIS A 66 9.02 -33.25 3.92
CA HIS A 66 9.39 -32.64 2.65
C HIS A 66 8.15 -32.43 1.78
N GLN A 67 7.97 -31.22 1.29
CA GLN A 67 6.94 -30.88 0.31
C GLN A 67 7.51 -31.07 -1.09
N ASN A 68 6.72 -31.65 -1.99
CA ASN A 68 7.13 -31.76 -3.40
C ASN A 68 7.10 -30.40 -4.11
N PHE A 69 7.51 -30.38 -5.37
CA PHE A 69 7.57 -29.16 -6.16
C PHE A 69 6.22 -28.41 -6.25
N GLU A 70 5.13 -29.11 -6.57
CA GLU A 70 3.79 -28.50 -6.69
C GLU A 70 3.30 -27.91 -5.36
N GLN A 71 3.47 -28.65 -4.26
CA GLN A 71 3.10 -28.18 -2.92
C GLN A 71 3.89 -26.94 -2.52
N MET A 72 5.20 -26.92 -2.81
CA MET A 72 6.06 -25.78 -2.52
C MET A 72 5.74 -24.57 -3.42
N GLN A 73 5.41 -24.80 -4.69
CA GLN A 73 4.98 -23.74 -5.61
C GLN A 73 3.66 -23.09 -5.14
N ALA A 74 2.69 -23.90 -4.71
CA ALA A 74 1.44 -23.41 -4.15
C ALA A 74 1.66 -22.62 -2.85
N TYR A 75 2.51 -23.13 -1.95
CA TYR A 75 2.84 -22.45 -0.69
C TYR A 75 3.59 -21.13 -0.93
N ALA A 76 4.56 -21.11 -1.85
CA ALA A 76 5.28 -19.88 -2.21
C ALA A 76 4.33 -18.82 -2.80
N ARG A 77 3.34 -19.24 -3.58
CA ARG A 77 2.31 -18.35 -4.11
C ARG A 77 1.44 -17.73 -3.02
N ASP A 78 0.99 -18.52 -2.04
CA ASP A 78 0.23 -18.01 -0.89
C ASP A 78 1.03 -16.99 -0.09
N LEU A 79 2.31 -17.26 0.17
CA LEU A 79 3.20 -16.30 0.82
C LEU A 79 3.37 -15.00 0.00
N LEU A 80 3.51 -15.11 -1.31
CA LEU A 80 3.64 -13.94 -2.19
C LEU A 80 2.39 -13.05 -2.15
N VAL A 81 1.19 -13.63 -2.21
CA VAL A 81 -0.07 -12.88 -2.11
C VAL A 81 -0.14 -12.10 -0.80
N ARG A 82 0.14 -12.76 0.32
CA ARG A 82 0.14 -12.13 1.66
C ARG A 82 1.17 -11.01 1.74
N GLN A 83 2.36 -11.23 1.20
CA GLN A 83 3.42 -10.23 1.19
C GLN A 83 3.01 -9.00 0.37
N VAL A 84 2.51 -9.17 -0.86
CA VAL A 84 2.13 -8.04 -1.73
C VAL A 84 1.02 -7.21 -1.12
N ILE A 85 -0.03 -7.85 -0.59
CA ILE A 85 -1.15 -7.15 0.04
C ILE A 85 -0.68 -6.46 1.33
N GLY A 86 0.11 -7.14 2.16
CA GLY A 86 0.68 -6.56 3.38
C GLY A 86 1.58 -5.35 3.11
N ASP A 87 2.49 -5.45 2.14
CA ASP A 87 3.35 -4.34 1.70
C ASP A 87 2.52 -3.18 1.15
N SER A 88 1.47 -3.47 0.39
CA SER A 88 0.55 -2.46 -0.17
C SER A 88 -0.20 -1.68 0.92
N LEU A 89 -0.68 -2.37 1.96
CA LEU A 89 -1.30 -1.72 3.12
C LEU A 89 -0.29 -0.89 3.93
N ASN A 90 0.94 -1.39 4.11
CA ASN A 90 2.00 -0.64 4.77
C ASN A 90 2.40 0.63 4.01
N LEU A 91 2.50 0.55 2.68
CA LEU A 91 2.73 1.70 1.82
C LEU A 91 1.58 2.72 1.94
N THR A 92 0.34 2.25 1.91
CA THR A 92 -0.85 3.09 2.10
C THR A 92 -0.79 3.86 3.42
N VAL A 93 -0.56 3.17 4.53
CA VAL A 93 -0.43 3.80 5.86
C VAL A 93 0.76 4.76 5.90
N THR A 94 1.87 4.45 5.23
CA THR A 94 3.03 5.33 5.13
C THR A 94 2.68 6.63 4.40
N ALA A 95 1.97 6.54 3.27
CA ALA A 95 1.50 7.72 2.53
C ALA A 95 0.58 8.58 3.40
N MET A 96 -0.38 7.97 4.09
CA MET A 96 -1.31 8.66 5.00
C MET A 96 -0.56 9.36 6.15
N ASN A 97 0.40 8.68 6.78
CA ASN A 97 1.15 9.25 7.89
C ASN A 97 2.00 10.45 7.44
N ASN A 98 2.60 10.38 6.25
CA ASN A 98 3.37 11.49 5.69
C ASN A 98 2.46 12.66 5.29
N ALA A 99 1.33 12.37 4.65
CA ALA A 99 0.32 13.35 4.27
C ALA A 99 -0.24 14.08 5.50
N HIS A 100 -0.67 13.32 6.52
CA HIS A 100 -1.23 13.87 7.75
C HIS A 100 -0.25 14.79 8.47
N PHE A 101 1.03 14.40 8.59
CA PHE A 101 2.01 15.25 9.25
C PHE A 101 2.20 16.58 8.51
N PHE A 102 2.24 16.56 7.18
CA PHE A 102 2.33 17.77 6.36
C PHE A 102 1.08 18.65 6.52
N LEU A 103 -0.11 18.06 6.48
CA LEU A 103 -1.38 18.76 6.70
C LEU A 103 -1.44 19.43 8.08
N ALA A 104 -1.01 18.71 9.13
CA ALA A 104 -0.95 19.22 10.48
C ALA A 104 0.00 20.42 10.60
N LEU A 105 1.15 20.39 9.93
CA LEU A 105 2.08 21.52 9.86
C LEU A 105 1.46 22.72 9.13
N VAL A 106 0.88 22.51 7.95
CA VAL A 106 0.21 23.57 7.18
C VAL A 106 -0.89 24.23 8.00
N LYS A 107 -1.71 23.43 8.70
CA LYS A 107 -2.78 23.93 9.57
C LYS A 107 -2.23 24.72 10.76
N ALA A 108 -1.18 24.21 11.41
CA ALA A 108 -0.57 24.86 12.58
C ALA A 108 0.17 26.17 12.22
N THR A 109 0.70 26.30 11.01
CA THR A 109 1.39 27.53 10.55
C THR A 109 0.48 28.48 9.77
N ASN A 110 -0.78 28.11 9.52
CA ASN A 110 -1.66 28.82 8.58
C ASN A 110 -0.99 29.01 7.21
N ALA A 111 -0.37 27.93 6.70
CA ALA A 111 0.46 27.90 5.49
C ALA A 111 1.67 28.86 5.48
N ASN A 112 2.05 29.43 6.63
CA ASN A 112 3.27 30.22 6.73
C ASN A 112 4.51 29.31 6.60
N LYS A 113 5.53 29.81 5.90
CA LYS A 113 6.81 29.13 5.68
C LYS A 113 7.66 29.08 6.96
N ASP A 114 7.42 30.01 7.89
CA ASP A 114 8.12 30.09 9.16
C ASP A 114 7.44 29.17 10.18
N VAL A 115 8.02 27.98 10.37
CA VAL A 115 7.53 27.00 11.35
C VAL A 115 8.06 27.37 12.74
N THR A 116 7.17 27.87 13.61
CA THR A 116 7.51 28.14 15.01
C THR A 116 7.61 26.85 15.82
N PRO A 117 8.36 26.83 16.93
CA PRO A 117 8.41 25.66 17.83
C PRO A 117 7.03 25.21 18.32
N ASP A 118 6.13 26.16 18.58
CA ASP A 118 4.77 25.86 19.03
C ASP A 118 3.93 25.23 17.91
N ALA A 119 4.03 25.72 16.67
CA ALA A 119 3.36 25.11 15.52
C ALA A 119 3.89 23.70 15.23
N GLN A 120 5.21 23.51 15.31
CA GLN A 120 5.84 22.19 15.18
C GLN A 120 5.33 21.22 16.25
N LYS A 121 5.25 21.67 17.50
CA LYS A 121 4.76 20.86 18.62
C LYS A 121 3.29 20.47 18.43
N ALA A 122 2.44 21.42 18.03
CA ALA A 122 1.03 21.14 17.74
C ALA A 122 0.86 20.10 16.62
N ALA A 123 1.64 20.22 15.54
CA ALA A 123 1.63 19.24 14.46
C ALA A 123 2.12 17.86 14.92
N GLN A 124 3.13 17.80 15.78
CA GLN A 124 3.63 16.55 16.36
C GLN A 124 2.61 15.88 17.30
N GLU A 125 1.91 16.65 18.13
CA GLU A 125 0.86 16.13 19.01
C GLU A 125 -0.31 15.53 18.20
N SER A 126 -0.73 16.23 17.14
CA SER A 126 -1.73 15.72 16.20
C SER A 126 -1.24 14.43 15.52
N GLN A 127 0.01 14.40 15.05
CA GLN A 127 0.60 13.21 14.44
C GLN A 127 0.70 12.03 15.41
N GLN A 128 1.07 12.27 16.66
CA GLN A 128 1.19 11.24 17.70
C GLN A 128 -0.16 10.55 17.95
N ALA A 129 -1.27 11.28 17.84
CA ALA A 129 -2.61 10.72 17.92
C ALA A 129 -3.03 10.00 16.63
N PHE A 130 -2.54 10.43 15.46
CA PHE A 130 -2.90 9.85 14.16
C PHE A 130 -2.19 8.53 13.87
N ILE A 131 -0.90 8.40 14.20
CA ILE A 131 -0.09 7.20 13.89
C ILE A 131 -0.74 5.89 14.37
N PRO A 132 -1.16 5.74 15.64
CA PRO A 132 -1.73 4.48 16.14
C PRO A 132 -3.20 4.28 15.81
N ALA A 133 -3.86 5.24 15.17
CA ALA A 133 -5.27 5.11 14.79
C ALA A 133 -5.49 3.95 13.81
N GLN A 134 -6.66 3.32 13.88
CA GLN A 134 -7.09 2.32 12.91
C GLN A 134 -7.30 2.96 11.53
N LEU A 135 -7.32 2.14 10.48
CA LEU A 135 -7.29 2.62 9.10
C LEU A 135 -8.52 3.47 8.74
N ASP A 136 -9.71 3.00 9.13
CA ASP A 136 -10.98 3.73 9.06
C ASP A 136 -10.92 5.08 9.80
N GLU A 137 -10.37 5.09 11.01
CA GLU A 137 -10.22 6.31 11.78
C GLU A 137 -9.20 7.29 11.15
N LYS A 138 -8.17 6.79 10.45
CA LYS A 138 -7.25 7.65 9.71
C LYS A 138 -7.95 8.35 8.54
N PHE A 139 -8.79 7.63 7.79
CA PHE A 139 -9.59 8.24 6.71
C PHE A 139 -10.57 9.28 7.26
N ASN A 140 -11.33 8.92 8.30
CA ASN A 140 -12.24 9.82 9.00
C ASN A 140 -11.57 11.13 9.44
N ARG A 141 -10.32 11.07 9.92
CA ARG A 141 -9.57 12.27 10.32
C ARG A 141 -9.12 13.11 9.13
N LEU A 142 -8.67 12.47 8.04
CA LEU A 142 -8.31 13.20 6.82
C LEU A 142 -9.52 13.99 6.27
N GLU A 143 -10.70 13.38 6.31
CA GLU A 143 -11.94 14.04 5.90
C GLU A 143 -12.36 15.13 6.89
N LYS A 144 -12.53 14.82 8.19
CA LYS A 144 -13.08 15.76 9.17
C LYS A 144 -12.16 16.95 9.45
N ASP A 145 -10.85 16.72 9.52
CA ASP A 145 -9.91 17.75 9.97
C ASP A 145 -9.38 18.61 8.82
N TYR A 146 -9.43 18.10 7.58
CA TYR A 146 -8.82 18.71 6.39
C TYR A 146 -9.70 18.71 5.14
N GLY A 147 -10.88 18.08 5.15
CA GLY A 147 -11.79 18.02 4.01
C GLY A 147 -11.32 17.11 2.87
N ILE A 148 -10.41 16.17 3.14
CA ILE A 148 -9.83 15.29 2.12
C ILE A 148 -10.55 13.94 2.14
N MET A 149 -11.41 13.71 1.13
CA MET A 149 -12.05 12.42 0.88
C MET A 149 -11.16 11.55 0.00
N CYS A 150 -10.97 10.28 0.39
CA CYS A 150 -10.12 9.34 -0.32
C CYS A 150 -10.97 8.40 -1.19
N GLU A 151 -10.94 8.57 -2.52
CA GLU A 151 -11.78 7.78 -3.44
C GLU A 151 -11.58 6.26 -3.33
N LEU A 152 -10.38 5.80 -2.94
CA LEU A 152 -10.04 4.38 -2.81
C LEU A 152 -10.14 3.84 -1.38
N GLU A 153 -10.76 4.59 -0.47
CA GLU A 153 -10.94 4.20 0.94
C GLU A 153 -11.59 2.81 1.10
N ASP A 154 -12.71 2.56 0.42
CA ASP A 154 -13.43 1.28 0.52
C ASP A 154 -12.59 0.11 0.01
N SER A 155 -11.85 0.32 -1.07
CA SER A 155 -10.99 -0.72 -1.66
C SER A 155 -9.78 -1.02 -0.78
N ILE A 156 -9.18 0.00 -0.18
CA ILE A 156 -8.08 -0.17 0.78
C ILE A 156 -8.57 -0.87 2.05
N THR A 157 -9.75 -0.51 2.55
CA THR A 157 -10.37 -1.16 3.71
C THR A 157 -10.66 -2.62 3.42
N SER A 158 -11.20 -2.91 2.23
CA SER A 158 -11.46 -4.28 1.76
C SER A 158 -10.18 -5.10 1.61
N LEU A 159 -9.06 -4.50 1.15
CA LEU A 159 -7.75 -5.14 1.18
C LEU A 159 -7.28 -5.46 2.61
N GLY A 160 -7.61 -4.62 3.59
CA GLY A 160 -7.42 -4.89 5.02
C GLY A 160 -8.15 -6.15 5.47
N PHE A 161 -9.43 -6.29 5.12
CA PHE A 161 -10.21 -7.50 5.39
C PHE A 161 -9.63 -8.73 4.70
N VAL A 162 -9.24 -8.61 3.42
CA VAL A 162 -8.57 -9.68 2.69
C VAL A 162 -7.30 -10.15 3.40
N MET A 163 -6.46 -9.23 3.88
CA MET A 163 -5.26 -9.60 4.63
C MET A 163 -5.62 -10.37 5.90
N GLN A 164 -6.64 -9.92 6.65
CA GLN A 164 -7.12 -10.62 7.84
C GLN A 164 -7.62 -12.04 7.50
N ILE A 165 -8.37 -12.20 6.41
CA ILE A 165 -8.89 -13.49 5.94
C ILE A 165 -7.73 -14.44 5.60
N LEU A 166 -6.73 -13.97 4.86
CA LEU A 166 -5.54 -14.75 4.51
C LEU A 166 -4.76 -15.17 5.77
N MET A 167 -4.62 -14.28 6.75
CA MET A 167 -3.83 -14.55 7.95
C MET A 167 -4.54 -15.43 8.98
N GLN A 168 -5.85 -15.27 9.16
CA GLN A 168 -6.57 -15.81 10.32
C GLN A 168 -7.62 -16.86 9.94
N GLN A 169 -8.00 -16.95 8.68
CA GLN A 169 -9.19 -17.69 8.24
C GLN A 169 -8.88 -18.66 7.09
N ASN A 170 -7.60 -19.03 6.95
CA ASN A 170 -7.10 -19.90 5.88
C ASN A 170 -7.52 -19.44 4.47
N GLY A 171 -7.72 -18.14 4.29
CA GLY A 171 -8.12 -17.56 3.00
C GLY A 171 -9.60 -17.69 2.67
N VAL A 172 -10.47 -18.12 3.59
CA VAL A 172 -11.92 -18.25 3.33
C VAL A 172 -12.68 -17.03 3.85
N VAL A 173 -13.47 -16.40 2.98
CA VAL A 173 -14.32 -15.26 3.32
C VAL A 173 -15.50 -15.71 4.17
N LYS A 174 -15.82 -14.97 5.24
CA LYS A 174 -16.95 -15.21 6.12
C LYS A 174 -18.04 -14.17 5.96
N ALA A 175 -19.21 -14.47 6.50
CA ALA A 175 -20.39 -13.62 6.42
C ALA A 175 -20.21 -12.24 7.08
N GLU A 176 -19.30 -12.10 8.04
CA GLU A 176 -19.05 -10.82 8.72
C GLU A 176 -18.23 -9.82 7.89
N GLN A 177 -17.66 -10.26 6.76
CA GLN A 177 -16.78 -9.43 5.91
C GLN A 177 -17.42 -9.02 4.60
N VAL A 178 -18.68 -9.41 4.37
CA VAL A 178 -19.44 -9.02 3.18
C VAL A 178 -20.41 -7.89 3.52
N ASP A 179 -20.69 -7.05 2.53
CA ASP A 179 -21.65 -5.94 2.64
C ASP A 179 -23.12 -6.42 2.64
N GLU A 180 -24.05 -5.48 2.59
CA GLU A 180 -25.50 -5.75 2.54
C GLU A 180 -25.92 -6.54 1.28
N GLN A 181 -25.11 -6.50 0.23
CA GLN A 181 -25.28 -7.21 -1.03
C GLN A 181 -24.63 -8.61 -0.97
N GLY A 182 -23.96 -8.96 0.13
CA GLY A 182 -23.24 -10.21 0.30
C GLY A 182 -21.91 -10.23 -0.46
N GLU A 183 -21.32 -9.06 -0.72
CA GLU A 183 -20.08 -8.89 -1.47
C GLU A 183 -18.96 -8.27 -0.61
N LEU A 184 -17.75 -8.81 -0.72
CA LEU A 184 -16.50 -8.13 -0.37
C LEU A 184 -15.89 -7.66 -1.69
N ALA A 185 -16.05 -6.38 -2.01
CA ALA A 185 -15.65 -5.79 -3.28
C ALA A 185 -14.36 -4.98 -3.15
N ILE A 186 -13.49 -5.10 -4.15
CA ILE A 186 -12.25 -4.34 -4.27
C ILE A 186 -12.19 -3.75 -5.66
N GLU A 187 -12.03 -2.44 -5.74
CA GLU A 187 -11.81 -1.73 -7.00
C GLU A 187 -10.30 -1.59 -7.24
N LEU A 188 -9.82 -2.30 -8.25
CA LEU A 188 -8.44 -2.24 -8.68
C LEU A 188 -8.32 -1.27 -9.84
N LYS A 189 -7.39 -0.32 -9.76
CA LYS A 189 -7.08 0.58 -10.89
C LYS A 189 -6.37 -0.20 -11.98
N SER A 190 -6.96 -0.23 -13.17
CA SER A 190 -6.43 -0.83 -14.39
C SER A 190 -6.37 0.20 -15.51
N VAL A 191 -5.71 -0.13 -16.62
CA VAL A 191 -5.62 0.72 -17.81
C VAL A 191 -6.48 0.12 -18.93
N GLU A 192 -7.47 0.89 -19.39
CA GLU A 192 -8.19 0.60 -20.63
C GLU A 192 -7.44 1.25 -21.80
N ILE A 193 -6.89 0.44 -22.70
CA ILE A 193 -6.18 0.90 -23.89
C ILE A 193 -7.20 1.38 -24.91
N GLN A 194 -7.14 2.66 -25.30
CA GLN A 194 -7.96 3.15 -26.41
C GLN A 194 -7.30 2.70 -27.73
N GLU A 195 -8.08 2.06 -28.62
CA GLU A 195 -7.60 1.46 -29.88
C GLU A 195 -6.95 2.47 -30.87
N ALA A 196 -6.98 3.78 -30.58
CA ALA A 196 -6.43 4.85 -31.41
C ALA A 196 -5.01 5.31 -31.01
N ALA A 197 -4.19 4.43 -30.42
CA ALA A 197 -2.80 4.77 -30.12
C ALA A 197 -1.93 4.69 -31.40
N VAL A 198 -1.48 5.84 -31.88
CA VAL A 198 -0.38 5.97 -32.85
C VAL A 198 0.89 5.33 -32.24
N GLU A 199 1.66 4.62 -33.08
CA GLU A 199 2.83 3.84 -32.68
C GLU A 199 3.69 4.49 -31.57
N GLY A 200 3.78 3.83 -30.41
CA GLY A 200 4.85 4.06 -29.43
C GLY A 200 4.43 4.43 -28.00
N GLN A 201 3.18 4.82 -27.74
CA GLN A 201 2.70 5.04 -26.36
C GLN A 201 1.23 4.61 -26.24
N PRO A 202 0.89 3.59 -25.43
CA PRO A 202 -0.50 3.32 -25.12
C PRO A 202 -1.06 4.51 -24.33
N GLN A 203 -1.89 5.34 -24.96
CA GLN A 203 -2.77 6.27 -24.26
C GLN A 203 -3.94 5.46 -23.71
N GLY A 204 -3.82 5.06 -22.45
CA GLY A 204 -4.88 4.36 -21.76
C GLY A 204 -5.49 5.22 -20.65
N LYS A 205 -6.79 5.03 -20.42
CA LYS A 205 -7.49 5.68 -19.31
C LYS A 205 -7.48 4.73 -18.11
N LEU A 206 -7.23 5.26 -16.91
CA LEU A 206 -7.43 4.49 -15.69
C LEU A 206 -8.92 4.20 -15.51
N VAL A 207 -9.24 2.92 -15.32
CA VAL A 207 -10.59 2.40 -15.09
C VAL A 207 -10.59 1.48 -13.89
N ASP A 208 -11.77 1.29 -13.31
CA ASP A 208 -11.97 0.43 -12.14
C ASP A 208 -12.27 -1.01 -12.59
N LEU A 209 -11.41 -1.93 -12.17
CA LEU A 209 -11.61 -3.36 -12.25
C LEU A 209 -12.17 -3.85 -10.92
N ARG A 210 -13.46 -4.18 -10.89
CA ARG A 210 -14.13 -4.66 -9.68
C ARG A 210 -13.88 -6.15 -9.45
N LYS A 211 -13.15 -6.49 -8.40
CA LYS A 211 -12.97 -7.86 -7.88
C LYS A 211 -13.96 -8.09 -6.75
N VAL A 212 -14.74 -9.16 -6.81
CA VAL A 212 -15.72 -9.51 -5.79
C VAL A 212 -15.42 -10.88 -5.20
N PHE A 213 -15.60 -10.99 -3.89
CA PHE A 213 -15.69 -12.25 -3.15
C PHE A 213 -17.02 -12.31 -2.40
N ARG A 214 -17.56 -13.50 -2.21
CA ARG A 214 -18.75 -13.78 -1.40
C ARG A 214 -18.39 -14.68 -0.23
N ALA A 215 -19.29 -14.83 0.73
CA ALA A 215 -19.09 -15.78 1.82
C ALA A 215 -18.77 -17.19 1.29
N GLU A 216 -17.85 -17.87 1.98
CA GLU A 216 -17.26 -19.16 1.62
C GLU A 216 -16.33 -19.17 0.39
N ASP A 217 -16.15 -18.03 -0.30
CA ASP A 217 -15.15 -17.94 -1.36
C ASP A 217 -13.74 -18.06 -0.78
N ILE A 218 -12.86 -18.72 -1.54
CA ILE A 218 -11.42 -18.68 -1.30
C ILE A 218 -10.86 -17.42 -1.93
N VAL A 219 -10.19 -16.59 -1.13
CA VAL A 219 -9.48 -15.41 -1.60
C VAL A 219 -8.44 -15.84 -2.63
N PHE A 220 -8.59 -15.28 -3.83
CA PHE A 220 -7.71 -15.53 -4.96
C PHE A 220 -7.53 -14.25 -5.76
N PHE A 221 -6.27 -13.93 -6.03
CA PHE A 221 -5.83 -12.90 -6.96
C PHE A 221 -4.98 -13.56 -8.03
N SER A 222 -5.26 -13.28 -9.30
CA SER A 222 -4.34 -13.57 -10.40
C SER A 222 -3.07 -12.73 -10.26
N ASP A 223 -2.03 -13.10 -11.00
CA ASP A 223 -0.75 -12.37 -10.95
C ASP A 223 -0.91 -10.93 -11.43
N VAL A 224 -1.76 -10.70 -12.44
CA VAL A 224 -2.11 -9.36 -12.92
C VAL A 224 -2.86 -8.59 -11.83
N GLU A 225 -3.87 -9.19 -11.19
CA GLU A 225 -4.61 -8.52 -10.11
C GLU A 225 -3.68 -8.12 -8.94
N LEU A 226 -2.68 -8.93 -8.59
CA LEU A 226 -1.66 -8.55 -7.59
C LEU A 226 -0.83 -7.34 -8.02
N GLN A 227 -0.47 -7.24 -9.30
CA GLN A 227 0.19 -6.03 -9.82
C GLN A 227 -0.75 -4.82 -9.75
N LEU A 228 -2.03 -5.00 -10.08
CA LEU A 228 -3.03 -3.94 -10.01
C LEU A 228 -3.32 -3.47 -8.58
N VAL A 229 -3.10 -4.30 -7.54
CA VAL A 229 -3.13 -3.84 -6.14
C VAL A 229 -2.08 -2.73 -5.92
N LEU A 230 -0.85 -2.92 -6.39
CA LEU A 230 0.20 -1.88 -6.28
C LEU A 230 -0.12 -0.64 -7.12
N VAL A 231 -0.70 -0.81 -8.31
CA VAL A 231 -1.17 0.30 -9.14
C VAL A 231 -2.27 1.10 -8.43
N SER A 232 -3.17 0.41 -7.72
CA SER A 232 -4.24 1.04 -6.95
C SER A 232 -3.69 1.85 -5.77
N VAL A 233 -2.68 1.33 -5.06
CA VAL A 233 -1.98 2.08 -4.00
C VAL A 233 -1.23 3.28 -4.58
N ALA A 234 -0.65 3.17 -5.76
CA ALA A 234 -0.01 4.30 -6.44
C ALA A 234 -1.03 5.40 -6.79
N SER A 235 -2.19 5.01 -7.34
CA SER A 235 -3.29 5.93 -7.66
C SER A 235 -3.85 6.60 -6.40
N PHE A 236 -3.98 5.84 -5.30
CA PHE A 236 -4.39 6.37 -4.01
C PHE A 236 -3.41 7.43 -3.52
N ALA A 237 -2.11 7.11 -3.47
CA ALA A 237 -1.11 8.02 -2.95
C ALA A 237 -0.97 9.29 -3.80
N ASP A 238 -1.02 9.17 -5.12
CA ASP A 238 -1.01 10.32 -6.04
C ASP A 238 -2.21 11.25 -5.79
N SER A 239 -3.41 10.68 -5.67
CA SER A 239 -4.64 11.45 -5.39
C SER A 239 -4.60 12.11 -4.01
N LEU A 240 -4.10 11.40 -3.00
CA LEU A 240 -3.90 11.93 -1.65
C LEU A 240 -2.92 13.10 -1.67
N PHE A 241 -1.74 12.97 -2.29
CA PHE A 241 -0.75 14.05 -2.33
C PHE A 241 -1.23 15.25 -3.12
N LYS A 242 -2.02 15.06 -4.19
CA LYS A 242 -2.70 16.15 -4.90
C LYS A 242 -3.68 16.90 -3.98
N SER A 243 -4.52 16.17 -3.25
CA SER A 243 -5.48 16.74 -2.29
C SER A 243 -4.78 17.51 -1.18
N VAL A 244 -3.66 17.00 -0.67
CA VAL A 244 -2.81 17.70 0.31
C VAL A 244 -2.25 19.00 -0.26
N ALA A 245 -1.79 18.99 -1.52
CA ALA A 245 -1.29 20.19 -2.19
C ALA A 245 -2.41 21.22 -2.45
N GLU A 246 -3.64 20.78 -2.67
CA GLU A 246 -4.82 21.64 -2.82
C GLU A 246 -5.23 22.27 -1.49
N TYR A 247 -5.27 21.48 -0.41
CA TYR A 247 -5.50 21.99 0.95
C TYR A 247 -4.46 23.06 1.33
N ALA A 248 -3.18 22.82 1.07
CA ALA A 248 -2.14 23.80 1.38
C ALA A 248 -2.30 25.11 0.61
N ARG A 249 -2.74 25.04 -0.66
CA ARG A 249 -3.04 26.22 -1.48
C ARG A 249 -4.25 26.98 -0.96
N SER A 250 -5.33 26.29 -0.58
CA SER A 250 -6.55 26.95 -0.09
C SER A 250 -6.34 27.69 1.23
N VAL A 251 -5.53 27.13 2.14
CA VAL A 251 -5.13 27.81 3.39
C VAL A 251 -4.29 29.05 3.09
N GLN A 252 -3.38 28.99 2.10
CA GLN A 252 -2.55 30.14 1.71
C GLN A 252 -3.36 31.27 1.06
N GLU A 253 -4.37 30.94 0.25
CA GLU A 253 -5.24 31.93 -0.41
C GLU A 253 -6.28 32.55 0.54
N GLY A 254 -6.62 31.86 1.63
CA GLY A 254 -7.53 32.33 2.67
C GLY A 254 -6.88 33.09 3.83
N ALA A 255 -5.54 33.15 3.88
CA ALA A 255 -4.74 33.83 4.92
C ALA A 255 -4.37 35.27 4.52
#